data_AF-A0A941JIV7-F1
#
_entry.id   AF-A0A941JIV7-F1
#
_cell.length_a   1.000
_cell.length_b   1.000
_cell.length_c   1.000
_cell.angle_alpha   90.00
_cell.angle_beta   90.00
_cell.angle_gamma   90.00
#
_symmetry.space_group_name_H-M   'P 1'
#
loop_
_entity.id
_entity.type
_entity.pdbx_description
1 polymer ?
#
loop_
_entity_poly.entity_id
_entity_poly.type
_entity_poly.pdbx_seq_one_letter_code
_entity_poly.pdbx_strand_id
1 'polypeptide(L)' 'MEWKPQRSGWIEERNFDIEFAETPEGYHVRVRVLGFPPLEDTRNVYPNAALAEKGALALLSSQFPGTPDLEDA' A
#
# COMPACT_ATOMS: atom_id res chain seq x y z
N MET A 1 15.35 -2.44 4.86
CA MET A 1 14.31 -1.40 4.69
C MET A 1 13.42 -1.45 5.91
N GLU A 2 13.14 -0.29 6.52
CA GLU A 2 12.19 -0.18 7.62
C GLU A 2 10.83 0.21 7.03
N TRP A 3 9.83 -0.67 7.18
CA TRP A 3 8.47 -0.43 6.73
C TRP A 3 7.69 0.32 7.80
N LYS A 4 7.05 1.42 7.40
CA LYS A 4 6.26 2.27 8.30
C LYS A 4 4.80 2.34 7.82
N PRO A 5 3.81 2.07 8.69
CA PRO A 5 2.41 2.23 8.34
C PRO A 5 2.09 3.70 8.04
N GLN A 6 1.25 3.92 7.02
CA GLN A 6 0.90 5.25 6.53
C GLN A 6 -0.60 5.48 6.59
N ARG A 7 -1.36 4.50 6.10
CA ARG A 7 -2.82 4.51 6.02
C ARG A 7 -3.34 3.09 6.21
N SER A 8 -4.54 3.01 6.73
CA SER A 8 -5.32 1.77 6.78
C SER A 8 -6.67 2.03 6.12
N GLY A 9 -7.35 0.95 5.78
CA GLY A 9 -8.60 1.05 5.06
C GLY A 9 -9.27 -0.30 4.90
N TRP A 10 -10.39 -0.26 4.19
CA TRP A 10 -11.20 -1.42 3.90
C TRP A 10 -11.35 -1.59 2.39
N ILE A 11 -11.28 -2.83 1.92
CA ILE A 11 -11.70 -3.20 0.57
C ILE A 11 -12.69 -4.34 0.70
N GLU A 12 -13.93 -4.06 0.29
CA GLU A 12 -15.08 -4.92 0.59
C GLU A 12 -15.15 -5.19 2.11
N GLU A 13 -14.98 -6.44 2.54
CA GLU A 13 -15.06 -6.86 3.93
C GLU A 13 -13.66 -7.09 4.56
N ARG A 14 -12.58 -6.59 3.93
CA ARG A 14 -11.19 -6.85 4.35
C ARG A 14 -10.48 -5.57 4.76
N ASN A 15 -9.83 -5.61 5.93
CA ASN A 15 -8.88 -4.58 6.33
C ASN A 15 -7.59 -4.71 5.52
N PHE A 16 -7.02 -3.55 5.18
CA PHE A 16 -5.66 -3.45 4.69
C PHE A 16 -4.87 -2.33 5.37
N ASP A 17 -3.56 -2.49 5.41
CA ASP A 17 -2.59 -1.45 5.77
C ASP A 17 -1.69 -1.13 4.57
N ILE A 18 -1.47 0.15 4.32
CA ILE A 18 -0.44 0.66 3.41
C ILE A 18 0.80 1.02 4.22
N GLU A 19 1.94 0.48 3.81
CA GLU A 19 3.24 0.74 4.41
C GLU A 19 4.24 1.24 3.37
N PHE A 20 5.04 2.23 3.75
CA PHE A 20 6.16 2.71 2.93
C PHE A 20 7.50 2.35 3.57
N ALA A 21 8.48 2.08 2.73
CA ALA A 21 9.88 2.08 3.13
C ALA A 21 10.61 3.17 2.33
N GLU A 22 11.19 4.12 3.05
CA GLU A 22 11.98 5.20 2.45
C GLU A 22 13.43 4.74 2.24
N THR A 23 13.94 5.05 1.06
CA THR A 23 15.31 4.74 0.62
C THR A 23 15.90 5.94 -0.11
N PRO A 24 17.22 5.98 -0.37
CA PRO A 24 17.82 7.04 -1.18
C PRO A 24 17.26 7.15 -2.61
N GLU A 25 16.69 6.06 -3.15
CA GLU A 25 16.10 6.01 -4.49
C GLU A 25 14.64 6.48 -4.51
N GLY A 26 14.00 6.58 -3.34
CA GLY A 26 12.61 6.98 -3.15
C GLY A 26 11.86 6.04 -2.21
N TYR A 27 10.55 5.92 -2.43
CA TYR A 27 9.63 5.16 -1.61
C TYR A 27 9.29 3.82 -2.27
N HIS A 28 9.46 2.73 -1.52
CA HIS A 28 8.85 1.45 -1.83
C HIS A 28 7.52 1.32 -1.10
N VAL A 29 6.61 0.54 -1.67
CA VAL A 29 5.25 0.37 -1.14
C VAL A 29 4.93 -1.08 -0.91
N ARG A 30 4.19 -1.32 0.17
CA ARG A 30 3.61 -2.60 0.53
C ARG A 30 2.19 -2.41 0.98
N VAL A 31 1.32 -3.35 0.65
CA VAL A 31 -0.03 -3.46 1.19
C VAL A 31 -0.18 -4.78 1.93
N ARG A 32 -0.62 -4.74 3.17
CA ARG A 32 -0.98 -5.94 3.94
C ARG A 32 -2.48 -6.05 3.99
N VAL A 33 -3.03 -7.16 3.52
CA VAL A 33 -4.46 -7.47 3.66
C VAL A 33 -4.60 -8.61 4.66
N LEU A 34 -5.50 -8.48 5.64
CA LEU A 34 -5.66 -9.48 6.68
C LEU A 34 -5.97 -10.86 6.09
N GLY A 35 -5.14 -11.86 6.44
CA GLY A 35 -5.29 -13.24 5.96
C GLY A 35 -4.65 -13.54 4.60
N PHE A 36 -3.92 -12.58 4.01
CA PHE A 36 -3.22 -12.75 2.73
C PHE A 36 -1.71 -12.46 2.87
N PRO A 37 -0.87 -13.00 1.97
CA PRO A 37 0.51 -12.56 1.84
C PRO A 37 0.58 -11.05 1.55
N PRO A 38 1.63 -10.35 2.02
CA PRO A 38 1.82 -8.95 1.70
C PRO A 38 2.00 -8.75 0.19
N LEU A 39 1.36 -7.72 -0.34
CA LEU A 39 1.58 -7.27 -1.70
C LEU A 39 2.71 -6.25 -1.68
N GLU A 40 3.85 -6.59 -2.26
CA GLU A 40 5.01 -5.71 -2.34
C GLU A 40 5.27 -5.29 -3.79
N ASP A 41 5.41 -3.99 -4.03
CA ASP A 41 5.87 -3.51 -5.32
C ASP A 41 7.40 -3.48 -5.34
N THR A 42 7.98 -4.54 -5.90
CA THR A 42 9.44 -4.70 -6.03
C THR A 42 10.00 -4.08 -7.31
N ARG A 43 9.14 -3.53 -8.19
CA ARG A 43 9.53 -3.05 -9.51
C ARG A 43 9.55 -1.53 -9.61
N ASN A 44 8.67 -0.85 -8.88
CA ASN A 44 8.59 0.60 -8.90
C ASN A 44 9.18 1.21 -7.63
N VAL A 45 9.81 2.36 -7.81
CA VAL A 45 10.23 3.25 -6.72
C VAL A 45 9.55 4.60 -6.97
N TYR A 46 8.83 5.09 -5.96
CA TYR A 46 8.02 6.30 -6.08
C TYR A 46 8.80 7.49 -5.55
N PRO A 47 8.78 8.67 -6.22
CA PRO A 47 9.62 9.80 -5.81
C PRO A 47 9.06 10.58 -4.62
N ASN A 48 7.81 10.33 -4.21
CA ASN A 48 7.18 10.95 -3.04
C ASN A 48 6.05 10.06 -2.49
N ALA A 49 5.64 10.35 -1.24
CA ALA A 49 4.61 9.61 -0.53
C ALA A 49 3.24 9.61 -1.25
N ALA A 50 2.85 10.70 -1.91
CA ALA A 50 1.56 10.79 -2.59
C ALA A 50 1.48 9.87 -3.82
N LEU A 51 2.58 9.72 -4.57
CA LEU A 51 2.65 8.76 -5.67
C LEU A 51 2.79 7.32 -5.15
N ALA A 52 3.49 7.14 -4.03
CA ALA A 52 3.60 5.85 -3.34
C ALA A 52 2.22 5.34 -2.89
N GLU A 53 1.38 6.20 -2.30
CA GLU A 53 0.01 5.85 -1.93
C GLU A 53 -0.82 5.40 -3.13
N LYS A 54 -0.77 6.14 -4.24
CA LYS A 54 -1.44 5.74 -5.49
C LYS A 54 -0.95 4.40 -6.01
N GLY A 55 0.36 4.15 -5.94
CA GLY A 55 0.96 2.86 -6.30
C GLY A 55 0.47 1.70 -5.43
N ALA A 56 0.40 1.92 -4.12
CA ALA A 56 -0.12 0.95 -3.16
C ALA A 56 -1.60 0.61 -3.44
N LEU A 57 -2.44 1.62 -3.68
CA LEU A 57 -3.85 1.43 -4.02
C LEU A 57 -4.02 0.68 -5.35
N ALA A 58 -3.21 1.02 -6.37
CA ALA A 58 -3.22 0.30 -7.64
C ALA A 58 -2.81 -1.18 -7.47
N LEU A 59 -1.81 -1.45 -6.63
CA LEU A 59 -1.39 -2.81 -6.31
C LEU A 59 -2.53 -3.59 -5.62
N LEU A 60 -3.20 -2.97 -4.65
CA LEU A 60 -4.36 -3.57 -3.96
C LEU A 60 -5.49 -3.90 -4.93
N SER A 61 -5.92 -2.93 -5.75
CA SER A 61 -6.99 -3.11 -6.75
C SER A 61 -6.65 -4.11 -7.85
N SER A 62 -5.36 -4.43 -8.07
CA SER A 62 -4.96 -5.46 -9.03
C SER A 62 -5.23 -6.89 -8.56
N GLN A 63 -5.28 -7.10 -7.24
CA GLN A 63 -5.46 -8.42 -6.62
C GLN A 63 -6.85 -8.63 -6.04
N PHE A 64 -7.50 -7.53 -5.62
CA PHE A 64 -8.79 -7.56 -4.96
C PHE A 64 -9.80 -6.72 -5.75
N PRO A 65 -10.96 -7.29 -6.13
CA PRO A 65 -12.05 -6.50 -6.69
C PRO A 65 -12.63 -5.59 -5.61
N GLY A 66 -13.15 -4.43 -6.02
CA GLY A 66 -13.77 -3.45 -5.13
C GLY A 66 -13.09 -2.09 -5.18
N THR A 67 -13.68 -1.13 -4.48
CA THR A 67 -13.13 0.22 -4.30
C THR A 67 -12.50 0.29 -2.91
N PRO A 68 -11.19 0.54 -2.79
CA PRO A 68 -10.57 0.80 -1.50
C PRO A 68 -11.20 2.03 -0.84
N ASP A 69 -11.61 1.87 0.42
CA ASP A 69 -12.09 2.94 1.28
C ASP A 69 -11.02 3.20 2.35
N LEU A 70 -10.42 4.38 2.33
CA LEU A 70 -9.36 4.75 3.26
C LEU A 70 -10.00 5.27 4.55
N GLU A 71 -9.49 4.84 5.69
CA GLU A 71 -9.89 5.40 6.98
C GLU A 71 -9.31 6.82 7.13
N ASP A 72 -10.14 7.75 7.60
CA ASP A 72 -9.70 9.10 7.97
C ASP A 72 -8.67 9.02 9.11
N ALA A 73 -7.59 9.80 8.98
CA ALA A 73 -6.45 9.81 9.89
C ALA A 73 -6.53 10.86 11.00
#